data_AF-A0A929VC19-F1
#
_entry.id   AF-A0A929VC19-F1
#
_cell.length_a   1.000
_cell.length_b   1.000
_cell.length_c   1.000
_cell.angle_alpha   90.00
_cell.angle_beta   90.00
_cell.angle_gamma   90.00
#
_symmetry.space_group_name_H-M   'P 1'
#
loop_
_entity.id
_entity.type
_entity.pdbx_description
1 polymer ?
#
loop_
_entity_poly.entity_id
_entity_poly.type
_entity_poly.pdbx_seq_one_letter_code
_entity_poly.pdbx_strand_id
1 'polypeptide(L)'
;MQVIQELPEVFEAFAEQRQKSFLTVKEYKDKGIPVIGSYCTYFPQEIAMAMGAASVSLCSTSDETLQEAEKDLPKNLCPLIKSSYGFAKTEKCPYFYFSD
;
A
#
# COMPACT_ATOMS: atom_id res chain seq x y z
N MET A 1 -33.94 13.66 -9.19
CA MET A 1 -32.85 12.67 -9.05
C MET A 1 -33.08 11.96 -7.73
N GLN A 2 -33.44 10.67 -7.75
CA GLN A 2 -33.66 9.91 -6.52
C GLN A 2 -32.29 9.59 -5.90
N VAL A 3 -32.09 10.00 -4.66
CA VAL A 3 -30.87 9.70 -3.90
C VAL A 3 -31.00 8.29 -3.39
N ILE A 4 -30.10 7.40 -3.83
CA ILE A 4 -30.02 6.02 -3.34
C ILE A 4 -29.64 6.11 -1.86
N GLN A 5 -30.49 5.60 -0.96
CA GLN A 5 -30.29 5.70 0.48
C GLN A 5 -29.59 4.48 1.09
N GLU A 6 -29.60 3.34 0.41
CA GLU A 6 -28.98 2.10 0.89
C GLU A 6 -27.76 1.75 0.04
N LEU A 7 -26.61 1.61 0.70
CA LEU A 7 -25.36 1.21 0.06
C LEU A 7 -25.41 -0.30 -0.24
N PRO A 8 -24.87 -0.75 -1.38
CA PRO A 8 -24.80 -2.18 -1.70
C PRO A 8 -24.05 -2.98 -0.62
N GLU A 9 -24.58 -4.14 -0.23
CA GLU A 9 -23.97 -5.04 0.78
C GLU A 9 -22.52 -5.45 0.47
N VAL A 10 -22.14 -5.45 -0.82
CA VAL A 10 -20.76 -5.73 -1.28
C VAL A 10 -19.73 -4.77 -0.69
N PHE A 11 -20.14 -3.61 -0.16
CA PHE A 11 -19.21 -2.62 0.42
C PHE A 11 -18.55 -3.10 1.72
N GLU A 12 -19.25 -3.91 2.52
CA GLU A 12 -18.68 -4.51 3.73
C GLU A 12 -17.56 -5.50 3.39
N ALA A 13 -17.70 -6.24 2.28
CA ALA A 13 -16.65 -7.16 1.81
C ALA A 13 -15.33 -6.45 1.48
N PHE A 14 -15.38 -5.19 0.99
CA PHE A 14 -14.16 -4.42 0.71
C PHE A 14 -13.39 -4.04 1.98
N ALA A 15 -14.10 -3.72 3.07
CA ALA A 15 -13.48 -3.38 4.35
C ALA A 15 -12.76 -4.59 4.95
N GLU A 16 -13.41 -5.76 4.92
CA GLU A 16 -12.82 -7.02 5.39
C GLU A 16 -11.63 -7.44 4.52
N GLN A 17 -11.74 -7.33 3.20
CA GLN A 17 -10.66 -7.64 2.27
C GLN A 17 -9.43 -6.77 2.56
N ARG A 18 -9.61 -5.47 2.82
CA ARG A 18 -8.50 -4.56 3.14
C ARG A 18 -7.71 -5.01 4.38
N GLN A 19 -8.38 -5.54 5.39
CA GLN A 19 -7.72 -6.11 6.57
C GLN A 19 -6.98 -7.41 6.24
N LYS A 20 -7.59 -8.28 5.42
CA LYS A 20 -7.00 -9.55 5.00
C LYS A 20 -5.81 -9.41 4.04
N SER A 21 -5.78 -8.35 3.23
CA SER A 21 -4.71 -8.11 2.25
C SER A 21 -3.30 -8.11 2.84
N PHE A 22 -3.15 -7.68 4.10
CA PHE A 22 -1.87 -7.76 4.80
C PHE A 22 -1.40 -9.22 4.99
N LEU A 23 -2.29 -10.07 5.49
CA LEU A 23 -1.99 -11.47 5.74
C LEU A 23 -1.62 -12.18 4.44
N THR A 24 -2.28 -11.84 3.34
CA THR A 24 -1.97 -12.38 2.01
C THR A 24 -0.53 -12.05 1.57
N VAL A 25 -0.06 -10.81 1.79
CA VAL A 25 1.32 -10.44 1.42
C VAL A 25 2.34 -11.16 2.28
N LYS A 26 2.06 -11.32 3.57
CA LYS A 26 2.89 -12.14 4.46
C LYS A 26 2.94 -13.60 3.97
N GLU A 27 1.79 -14.18 3.61
CA GLU A 27 1.74 -15.56 3.08
C GLU A 27 2.53 -15.73 1.78
N TYR A 28 2.57 -14.72 0.90
CA TYR A 28 3.43 -14.74 -0.27
C TYR A 28 4.90 -14.79 0.13
N LYS A 29 5.30 -13.96 1.09
CA LYS A 29 6.68 -13.96 1.62
C LYS A 29 7.05 -15.30 2.25
N ASP A 30 6.16 -15.87 3.07
CA ASP A 30 6.36 -17.17 3.73
C ASP A 30 6.49 -18.33 2.71
N LYS A 31 5.87 -18.20 1.53
CA LYS A 31 5.99 -19.16 0.41
C LYS A 31 7.21 -18.92 -0.48
N GLY A 32 8.04 -17.92 -0.19
CA GLY A 32 9.19 -17.53 -1.00
C GLY A 32 8.81 -16.84 -2.32
N ILE A 33 7.58 -16.33 -2.43
CA ILE A 33 7.15 -15.53 -3.57
C ILE A 33 7.70 -14.11 -3.40
N PRO A 34 8.46 -13.56 -4.36
CA PRO A 34 8.96 -12.19 -4.27
C PRO A 34 7.82 -11.18 -4.22
N VAL A 35 7.94 -10.15 -3.40
CA VAL A 35 6.96 -9.06 -3.28
C VAL A 35 7.62 -7.77 -3.77
N ILE A 36 7.14 -7.23 -4.88
CA ILE A 36 7.68 -6.00 -5.46
C ILE A 36 6.75 -4.83 -5.15
N GLY A 37 7.29 -3.84 -4.44
CA GLY A 37 6.62 -2.58 -4.17
C GLY A 37 6.71 -1.60 -5.34
N SER A 38 5.60 -0.93 -5.66
CA SER A 38 5.52 0.06 -6.74
C SER A 38 4.87 1.36 -6.25
N TYR A 39 5.42 2.48 -6.71
CA TYR A 39 4.87 3.82 -6.45
C TYR A 39 4.17 4.43 -7.65
N CYS A 40 4.62 4.09 -8.87
CA CYS A 40 4.11 4.66 -10.11
C CYS A 40 3.37 3.60 -10.92
N THR A 41 2.26 4.00 -11.55
CA THR A 41 1.50 3.14 -12.47
C THR A 41 2.26 2.80 -13.74
N TYR A 42 3.35 3.54 -14.06
CA TYR A 42 4.27 3.18 -15.14
C TYR A 42 5.14 1.95 -14.82
N PHE A 43 5.17 1.49 -13.57
CA PHE A 43 5.86 0.24 -13.24
C PHE A 43 5.14 -0.92 -13.96
N PRO A 44 5.85 -1.72 -14.78
CA PRO A 44 5.24 -2.80 -15.55
C PRO A 44 4.92 -4.01 -14.66
N GLN A 45 3.78 -3.95 -13.98
CA GLN A 45 3.32 -4.98 -13.03
C GLN A 45 3.19 -6.35 -13.69
N GLU A 46 2.84 -6.38 -14.97
CA GLU A 46 2.70 -7.59 -15.77
C GLU A 46 4.02 -8.36 -15.88
N ILE A 47 5.16 -7.66 -15.93
CA ILE A 47 6.49 -8.30 -15.97
C ILE A 47 6.80 -8.94 -14.61
N ALA A 48 6.55 -8.22 -13.51
CA ALA A 48 6.72 -8.76 -12.16
C ALA A 48 5.86 -10.02 -11.95
N MET A 49 4.59 -9.96 -12.35
CA MET A 49 3.67 -11.09 -12.26
C MET A 49 4.09 -12.27 -13.15
N ALA A 50 4.58 -12.01 -14.37
CA ALA A 50 5.07 -13.04 -15.28
C ALA A 50 6.30 -13.78 -14.72
N MET A 51 7.10 -13.11 -13.89
CA MET A 51 8.22 -13.72 -13.16
C MET A 51 7.78 -14.45 -11.88
N GLY A 52 6.48 -14.50 -11.60
CA GLY A 52 5.92 -15.15 -10.42
C GLY A 52 5.99 -14.30 -9.15
N ALA A 53 6.25 -12.99 -9.25
CA ALA A 53 6.25 -12.07 -8.11
C ALA A 53 4.86 -11.47 -7.86
N ALA A 54 4.57 -11.15 -6.60
CA ALA A 54 3.42 -10.33 -6.22
C ALA A 54 3.78 -8.84 -6.34
N SER A 55 2.89 -8.03 -6.91
CA SER A 55 3.08 -6.57 -6.99
C SER A 55 2.16 -5.86 -6.00
N VAL A 56 2.70 -4.92 -5.21
CA VAL A 56 1.94 -4.11 -4.25
C VAL A 56 2.14 -2.61 -4.51
N SER A 57 1.12 -1.80 -4.22
CA SER A 57 1.22 -0.34 -4.28
C SER A 57 1.64 0.21 -2.92
N LEU A 58 2.65 1.08 -2.91
CA LEU A 58 3.23 1.64 -1.69
C LEU A 58 2.84 3.09 -1.41
N CYS A 59 2.09 3.73 -2.32
CA CYS A 59 1.60 5.09 -2.12
C CYS A 59 0.60 5.14 -0.95
N SER A 60 0.98 5.83 0.13
CA SER A 60 0.10 6.08 1.28
C SER A 60 -0.56 7.45 1.20
N THR A 61 -1.83 7.50 1.62
CA THR A 61 -2.65 8.71 1.69
C THR A 61 -2.96 9.14 3.13
N SER A 62 -2.27 8.56 4.11
CA SER A 62 -2.51 8.85 5.53
C SER A 62 -1.49 9.85 6.08
N ASP A 63 -1.95 10.84 6.84
CA ASP A 63 -1.09 11.88 7.41
C ASP A 63 -0.35 11.45 8.69
N GLU A 64 -0.63 10.23 9.19
CA GLU A 64 -0.13 9.71 10.47
C GLU A 64 1.39 9.82 10.64
N THR A 65 2.15 9.62 9.56
CA THR A 65 3.61 9.52 9.59
C THR A 65 4.33 10.75 9.01
N LEU A 66 3.59 11.81 8.66
CA LEU A 66 4.16 13.02 8.05
C LEU A 66 5.22 13.69 8.94
N GLN A 67 4.97 13.77 10.25
CA GLN A 67 5.92 14.40 11.18
C GLN A 67 7.25 13.66 11.24
N GLU A 68 7.22 12.33 11.17
CA GLU A 68 8.43 11.50 11.16
C GLU A 68 9.19 11.63 9.83
N ALA A 69 8.47 11.80 8.73
CA ALA A 69 9.05 12.02 7.41
C ALA A 69 9.70 13.40 7.29
N GLU A 70 9.08 14.45 7.84
CA GLU A 70 9.57 15.84 7.79
C GLU A 70 10.84 16.07 8.62
N LYS A 71 11.28 15.09 9.42
CA LYS A 71 12.60 15.11 10.05
C LYS A 71 13.72 14.98 9.02
N ASP A 72 13.46 14.28 7.92
CA ASP A 72 14.46 13.97 6.89
C ASP A 72 14.13 14.61 5.53
N LEU A 73 12.84 14.90 5.29
CA LEU A 73 12.33 15.44 4.03
C LEU A 73 11.85 16.89 4.18
N PRO A 74 11.98 17.72 3.13
CA PRO A 74 11.46 19.09 3.13
C PRO A 74 9.93 19.13 3.32
N LYS A 75 9.45 20.08 4.15
CA LYS A 75 8.01 20.26 4.39
C LYS A 75 7.19 20.57 3.14
N ASN A 76 7.81 21.19 2.15
CA ASN A 76 7.20 21.56 0.86
C ASN A 76 7.17 20.41 -0.17
N LEU A 77 7.56 19.18 0.20
CA LEU A 77 7.45 18.00 -0.65
C LEU A 77 6.00 17.46 -0.68
N CYS A 78 5.65 16.75 -1.75
CA CYS A 78 4.34 16.13 -1.92
C CYS A 78 3.92 15.28 -0.69
N PRO A 79 2.71 15.45 -0.15
CA PRO A 79 2.23 14.69 1.01
C PRO A 79 2.25 13.17 0.82
N LEU A 80 1.97 12.66 -0.39
CA LEU A 80 2.01 11.21 -0.65
C LEU A 80 3.43 10.64 -0.48
N ILE A 81 4.45 11.38 -0.92
CA ILE A 81 5.85 10.97 -0.78
C ILE A 81 6.23 10.96 0.69
N LYS A 82 5.91 12.05 1.40
CA LYS A 82 6.20 12.18 2.84
C LYS A 82 5.50 11.08 3.63
N SER A 83 4.22 10.83 3.38
CA SER A 83 3.45 9.78 4.03
C SER A 83 4.08 8.41 3.80
N SER A 84 4.31 8.04 2.55
CA SER A 84 4.88 6.74 2.19
C SER A 84 6.27 6.54 2.81
N TYR A 85 7.12 7.56 2.79
CA TYR A 85 8.43 7.54 3.42
C TYR A 85 8.33 7.39 4.95
N GLY A 86 7.46 8.17 5.60
CA GLY A 86 7.25 8.09 7.04
C GLY A 86 6.76 6.71 7.47
N PHE A 87 5.90 6.09 6.67
CA PHE A 87 5.41 4.72 6.87
C PHE A 87 6.50 3.65 6.72
N ALA A 88 7.41 3.82 5.76
CA ALA A 88 8.59 2.96 5.61
C ALA A 88 9.56 3.14 6.78
N LYS A 89 9.89 4.39 7.13
CA LYS A 89 10.82 4.75 8.21
C LYS A 89 10.37 4.24 9.59
N THR A 90 9.07 4.29 9.85
CA THR A 90 8.50 3.87 11.15
C THR A 90 8.14 2.40 11.19
N GLU A 91 8.44 1.64 10.12
CA GLU A 91 8.07 0.22 9.98
C GLU A 91 6.56 -0.05 10.16
N LYS A 92 5.73 0.98 9.99
CA LYS A 92 4.27 0.90 10.14
C LYS A 92 3.56 0.43 8.89
N CYS A 93 4.20 0.51 7.72
CA CYS A 93 3.62 -0.01 6.49
C CYS A 93 3.99 -1.48 6.30
N PRO A 94 3.04 -2.39 6.45
CA PRO A 94 3.31 -3.81 6.30
C PRO A 94 3.69 -4.23 4.88
N TYR A 95 3.14 -3.54 3.88
CA TYR A 95 3.44 -3.81 2.47
C TYR A 95 4.90 -3.46 2.15
N PHE A 96 5.39 -2.34 2.69
CA PHE A 96 6.79 -1.95 2.56
C PHE A 96 7.69 -2.94 3.30
N TYR A 97 7.33 -3.32 4.53
CA TYR A 97 8.09 -4.25 5.36
C TYR A 97 8.36 -5.59 4.68
N PHE A 98 7.38 -6.11 3.93
CA PHE A 98 7.50 -7.39 3.21
C PHE A 98 8.00 -7.29 1.77
N SER A 99 8.14 -6.08 1.22
CA SER A 99 8.70 -5.89 -0.12
C SER A 99 10.18 -6.27 -0.15
N ASP A 100 10.62 -6.90 -1.24
CA ASP A 100 12.03 -7.23 -1.55
C ASP A 100 12.78 -6.04 -2.17
#